data_AF-A0A0R2PWB8-F1
#
_entry.id   AF-A0A0R2PWB8-F1
#
_cell.length_a   1.000
_cell.length_b   1.000
_cell.length_c   1.000
_cell.angle_alpha   90.00
_cell.angle_beta   90.00
_cell.angle_gamma   90.00
#
_symmetry.space_group_name_H-M   'P 1'
#
loop_
_entity.id
_entity.type
_entity.pdbx_description
1 polymer ?
#
loop_
_entity_poly.entity_id
_entity_poly.type
_entity_poly.pdbx_seq_one_letter_code
_entity_poly.pdbx_strand_id
1 'polypeptide(L)'
;MKVLERMAGHASGPYHVPTIDVEAIAVRTNNPVGGAFRGFGANQAQFAMEGMLDRLAEQVGISGWEIRRRNVIRPAWSGALDKSWTMAAMVPWPVWMPSSRITTRRVPLASQSGWAWV
;
A
#
# COMPACT_ATOMS: atom_id res chain seq x y z
N MET A 1 11.75 -9.62 2.92
CA MET A 1 11.01 -10.86 2.59
C MET A 1 10.14 -10.59 1.36
N LYS A 2 10.31 -11.31 0.24
CA LYS A 2 9.66 -10.94 -1.04
C LYS A 2 8.13 -10.94 -1.02
N VAL A 3 7.49 -11.70 -0.13
CA VAL A 3 6.02 -11.76 0.00
C VAL A 3 5.45 -10.49 0.63
N LEU A 4 6.03 -10.00 1.74
CA LEU A 4 5.56 -8.77 2.40
C LEU A 4 5.71 -7.54 1.51
N GLU A 5 6.84 -7.43 0.80
CA GLU A 5 7.11 -6.33 -0.11
C GLU A 5 6.07 -6.28 -1.25
N ARG A 6 5.75 -7.44 -1.82
CA ARG A 6 4.71 -7.55 -2.86
C ARG A 6 3.32 -7.27 -2.31
N MET A 7 2.99 -7.73 -1.10
CA MET A 7 1.73 -7.40 -0.43
C MET A 7 1.57 -5.88 -0.26
N ALA A 8 2.58 -5.21 0.31
CA ALA A 8 2.55 -3.77 0.54
C ALA A 8 2.45 -2.97 -0.77
N GLY A 9 3.19 -3.37 -1.81
CA GLY A 9 3.13 -2.73 -3.12
C GLY A 9 1.79 -2.86 -3.86
N HIS A 10 0.93 -3.80 -3.46
CA HIS A 10 -0.41 -3.99 -4.02
C HIS A 10 -1.53 -3.57 -3.05
N ALA A 11 -1.21 -2.88 -1.94
CA ALA A 11 -2.20 -2.52 -0.93
C ALA A 11 -3.34 -1.64 -1.46
N SER A 12 -3.06 -0.70 -2.37
CA SER A 12 -4.06 0.20 -2.95
C SER A 12 -4.92 -0.45 -4.05
N GLY A 13 -4.48 -1.59 -4.60
CA GLY A 13 -5.08 -2.18 -5.78
C GLY A 13 -5.14 -1.25 -7.00
N PRO A 14 -6.10 -1.45 -7.91
CA PRO A 14 -6.26 -0.65 -9.12
C PRO A 14 -6.94 0.71 -8.85
N TYR A 15 -7.00 1.13 -7.58
CA TYR A 15 -7.70 2.33 -7.15
C TYR A 15 -6.71 3.45 -6.84
N HIS A 16 -7.16 4.67 -7.08
CA HIS A 16 -6.40 5.84 -6.69
C HIS A 16 -6.69 6.21 -5.25
N VAL A 17 -5.65 6.03 -4.45
CA VAL A 17 -5.66 6.35 -3.03
C VAL A 17 -4.66 7.49 -2.83
N PRO A 18 -5.12 8.75 -2.73
CA PRO A 18 -4.23 9.91 -2.66
C PRO A 18 -3.39 9.95 -1.38
N THR A 19 -3.83 9.27 -0.33
CA THR A 19 -3.07 9.14 0.91
C THR A 19 -3.23 7.72 1.41
N ILE A 20 -2.12 7.00 1.50
CA ILE A 20 -2.09 5.63 2.02
C ILE A 20 -0.93 5.51 3.00
N ASP A 21 -1.17 4.83 4.12
CA ASP A 21 -0.16 4.38 5.05
C ASP A 21 -0.28 2.85 5.14
N VAL A 22 0.83 2.16 4.91
CA VAL A 22 0.85 0.70 4.85
C VAL A 22 1.95 0.21 5.78
N GLU A 23 1.56 -0.60 6.76
CA GLU A 23 2.47 -1.38 7.58
C GLU A 23 2.31 -2.86 7.25
N ALA A 24 3.41 -3.50 6.86
CA ALA A 24 3.45 -4.93 6.59
C ALA A 24 4.38 -5.61 7.61
N ILE A 25 3.83 -6.53 8.40
CA ILE A 25 4.54 -7.23 9.48
C ILE A 25 4.47 -8.74 9.23
N ALA A 26 5.63 -9.40 9.25
CA ALA A 26 5.68 -10.87 9.34
C ALA A 26 5.70 -11.29 10.81
N VAL A 27 4.70 -12.07 11.20
CA VAL A 27 4.61 -12.66 12.55
C VAL A 27 5.09 -14.10 12.49
N ARG A 28 6.08 -14.44 13.32
CA ARG A 28 6.49 -15.83 13.52
C ARG A 28 5.51 -16.48 14.50
N THR A 29 4.91 -17.58 14.06
CA THR A 29 4.07 -18.45 14.91
C THR A 29 4.72 -19.82 15.07
N ASN A 30 4.19 -20.67 15.94
CA ASN A 30 4.63 -22.05 16.11
C ASN A 30 4.16 -23.00 14.99
N ASN A 31 3.41 -22.50 14.01
CA ASN A 31 2.99 -23.27 12.85
C ASN A 31 4.15 -23.51 11.87
N PRO A 32 4.00 -24.47 10.94
CA PRO A 32 4.92 -24.64 9.81
C PRO A 32 5.14 -23.31 9.08
N VAL A 33 6.38 -23.10 8.59
CA VAL A 33 6.76 -21.86 7.91
C VAL A 33 5.94 -21.70 6.65
N GLY A 34 5.22 -20.57 6.54
CA GLY A 34 4.51 -20.20 5.33
C GLY A 34 5.47 -19.92 4.18
N GLY A 35 5.25 -20.59 3.05
CA GLY A 35 6.00 -20.37 1.81
C GLY A 35 5.33 -19.34 0.89
N ALA A 36 5.97 -19.11 -0.26
CA ALA A 36 5.33 -18.36 -1.34
C ALA A 36 4.19 -19.17 -1.95
N PHE A 37 3.04 -18.52 -2.17
CA PHE A 37 1.92 -19.07 -2.93
C PHE A 37 1.58 -18.12 -4.08
N ARG A 38 0.82 -18.60 -5.07
CA ARG A 38 0.42 -17.83 -6.27
C ARG A 38 -0.07 -16.44 -5.88
N GLY A 39 0.57 -15.40 -6.42
CA GLY A 39 0.29 -13.99 -6.12
C GLY A 39 1.21 -13.33 -5.07
N PHE A 40 2.02 -14.08 -4.33
CA PHE A 40 3.06 -13.55 -3.42
C PHE A 40 2.55 -12.46 -2.45
N GLY A 41 1.37 -12.62 -1.83
CA GLY A 41 0.84 -11.62 -0.90
C GLY A 41 -0.11 -10.60 -1.56
N ALA A 42 -0.06 -10.42 -2.87
CA ALA A 42 -0.91 -9.45 -3.57
C ALA A 42 -2.41 -9.80 -3.45
N ASN A 43 -2.75 -11.09 -3.51
CA ASN A 43 -4.14 -11.54 -3.39
C ASN A 43 -4.73 -11.22 -2.01
N GLN A 44 -3.93 -11.37 -0.95
CA GLN A 44 -4.33 -11.04 0.41
C GLN A 44 -4.58 -9.54 0.57
N ALA A 45 -3.71 -8.70 -0.02
CA ALA A 45 -3.89 -7.26 -0.05
C ALA A 45 -5.16 -6.85 -0.83
N GLN A 46 -5.39 -7.44 -2.01
CA GLN A 46 -6.58 -7.16 -2.81
C GLN A 46 -7.87 -7.56 -2.10
N PHE A 47 -7.90 -8.72 -1.45
CA PHE A 47 -9.05 -9.14 -0.66
C PHE A 47 -9.42 -8.11 0.42
N ALA A 48 -8.42 -7.59 1.15
CA ALA A 48 -8.63 -6.56 2.16
C ALA A 48 -9.14 -5.23 1.56
N MET A 49 -8.55 -4.79 0.45
CA MET A 49 -8.94 -3.55 -0.25
C MET A 49 -10.38 -3.63 -0.80
N GLU A 50 -10.74 -4.73 -1.45
CA GLU A 50 -12.09 -4.97 -1.98
C GLU A 50 -13.14 -4.99 -0.85
N GLY A 51 -12.85 -5.71 0.23
CA GLY A 51 -13.73 -5.73 1.40
C GLY A 51 -13.89 -4.37 2.07
N MET A 52 -12.84 -3.54 2.06
CA MET A 52 -12.95 -2.15 2.53
C MET A 52 -13.87 -1.32 1.64
N LEU A 53 -13.77 -1.45 0.31
CA LEU A 53 -14.64 -0.73 -0.62
C LEU A 53 -16.11 -1.13 -0.46
N ASP A 54 -16.40 -2.41 -0.25
CA ASP A 54 -17.78 -2.86 -0.04
C ASP A 54 -18.38 -2.23 1.22
N ARG A 55 -17.64 -2.22 2.34
CA ARG A 55 -18.07 -1.57 3.58
C ARG A 55 -18.26 -0.06 3.41
N LEU A 56 -17.37 0.61 2.68
CA LEU A 56 -17.50 2.04 2.40
C LEU A 56 -18.72 2.32 1.51
N ALA A 57 -19.00 1.48 0.53
CA ALA A 57 -20.16 1.62 -0.35
C ALA A 57 -21.47 1.53 0.43
N GLU A 58 -21.57 0.57 1.36
CA GLU A 58 -22.70 0.45 2.29
C GLU A 58 -22.90 1.73 3.13
N GLN A 59 -21.81 2.27 3.70
CA GLN A 59 -21.87 3.46 4.56
C GLN A 59 -22.30 4.72 3.81
N VAL A 60 -21.88 4.89 2.56
CA VAL A 60 -22.24 6.07 1.75
C VAL A 60 -23.50 5.86 0.90
N GLY A 61 -24.14 4.68 0.98
CA GLY A 61 -25.38 4.38 0.28
C GLY A 61 -25.24 4.26 -1.24
N ILE A 62 -24.08 3.83 -1.75
CA ILE A 62 -23.87 3.57 -3.19
C ILE A 62 -23.61 2.09 -3.44
N SER A 63 -23.74 1.65 -4.69
CA SER A 63 -23.42 0.26 -5.03
C SER A 63 -21.91 0.00 -4.96
N GLY A 64 -21.53 -1.25 -4.67
CA GLY A 64 -20.14 -1.68 -4.72
C GLY A 64 -19.50 -1.48 -6.11
N TRP A 65 -20.30 -1.52 -7.18
CA TRP A 65 -19.82 -1.18 -8.51
C TRP A 65 -19.48 0.31 -8.64
N GLU A 66 -20.36 1.19 -8.15
CA GLU A 66 -20.20 2.63 -8.30
C GLU A 66 -18.97 3.15 -7.53
N ILE A 67 -18.71 2.64 -6.32
CA ILE A 67 -17.50 3.05 -5.58
C ILE A 67 -16.22 2.66 -6.32
N ARG A 68 -16.17 1.48 -6.94
CA ARG A 68 -15.01 1.01 -7.72
C ARG A 68 -14.83 1.86 -8.98
N ARG A 69 -15.91 2.12 -9.70
CA ARG A 69 -15.92 2.97 -10.90
C ARG A 69 -15.46 4.41 -10.61
N ARG A 70 -15.79 4.96 -9.45
CA ARG A 70 -15.33 6.29 -9.03
C ARG A 70 -13.84 6.34 -8.71
N ASN A 71 -13.31 5.27 -8.12
CA ASN A 71 -11.94 5.24 -7.60
C ASN A 71 -10.91 4.56 -8.51
N VAL A 72 -11.33 3.86 -9.57
CA VAL A 72 -10.39 3.20 -10.51
C VAL A 72 -9.43 4.22 -11.12
N ILE A 73 -8.15 3.83 -11.23
CA ILE A 73 -7.11 4.66 -11.82
C ILE A 73 -7.49 5.05 -13.26
N ARG A 74 -7.26 6.33 -13.61
CA ARG A 74 -7.47 6.86 -14.96
C ARG A 74 -6.15 7.32 -15.57
N PRO A 75 -5.99 7.29 -16.91
CA PRO A 75 -4.74 7.72 -17.57
C PRO A 75 -4.30 9.15 -17.23
N ALA A 76 -5.24 10.05 -16.93
CA ALA A 76 -4.96 11.44 -16.55
C ALA A 76 -4.38 11.59 -15.13
N TRP A 77 -4.40 10.54 -14.31
CA TRP A 77 -3.83 10.56 -12.97
C TRP A 77 -2.34 10.25 -13.06
N SER A 78 -1.55 11.31 -13.28
CA SER A 78 -0.09 11.30 -13.41
C SER A 78 0.65 10.71 -12.19
N GLY A 79 -0.01 10.58 -11.04
CA GLY A 79 0.55 9.95 -9.84
C GLY A 79 0.39 8.43 -9.78
N ALA A 80 -0.35 7.80 -10.69
CA ALA A 80 -0.55 6.34 -10.67
C ALA A 80 0.67 5.57 -11.19
N LEU A 81 1.52 6.21 -11.99
CA LEU A 81 2.80 5.68 -12.48
C LEU A 81 3.84 6.81 -12.63
N ASP A 82 3.97 7.67 -11.63
CA ASP A 82 5.28 8.25 -11.38
C ASP A 82 6.22 7.09 -11.00
N LYS A 83 6.96 6.59 -11.99
CA LYS A 83 7.95 5.51 -11.83
C LYS A 83 9.14 5.92 -10.95
N SER A 84 9.23 7.18 -10.48
CA SER A 84 10.24 7.58 -9.50
C SER A 84 9.99 6.94 -8.12
N TRP A 85 8.75 6.55 -7.81
CA TRP A 85 8.40 5.96 -6.51
C TRP A 85 8.70 4.46 -6.38
N THR A 86 8.77 3.71 -7.48
CA THR A 86 9.05 2.26 -7.42
C THR A 86 10.49 1.94 -7.01
N MET A 87 11.37 2.95 -6.90
CA MET A 87 12.80 2.80 -6.57
C MET A 87 13.21 3.46 -5.24
N ALA A 88 12.30 4.06 -4.49
CA ALA A 88 12.63 4.68 -3.19
C ALA A 88 12.78 3.66 -2.03
N ALA A 89 13.06 2.39 -2.33
CA ALA A 89 13.39 1.36 -1.36
C ALA A 89 14.86 1.38 -0.90
N MET A 90 15.62 2.43 -1.21
CA MET A 90 17.01 2.60 -0.75
C MET A 90 17.21 3.97 -0.10
N VAL A 91 16.55 4.20 1.03
CA VAL A 91 17.21 4.98 2.08
C VAL A 91 18.08 3.97 2.83
N PRO A 92 19.42 4.12 2.87
CA PRO A 92 20.25 3.25 3.70
C PRO A 92 19.91 3.52 5.16
N TRP A 93 19.11 2.64 5.76
CA TRP A 93 18.74 2.71 7.17
C TRP A 93 19.93 2.26 8.04
N PRO A 94 20.15 2.87 9.22
CA PRO A 94 21.11 2.39 10.19
C PRO A 94 20.76 0.96 10.65
N VAL A 95 21.80 0.12 10.74
CA VAL A 95 21.81 -1.36 10.81
C VAL A 95 21.13 -2.00 12.05
N TRP A 96 20.43 -1.23 12.89
CA TRP A 96 19.94 -1.70 14.19
C TRP A 96 18.42 -1.95 14.30
N MET A 97 17.59 -1.65 13.29
CA MET A 97 16.14 -1.94 13.37
C MET A 97 15.77 -3.40 13.01
N PRO A 98 14.78 -4.03 13.70
CA PRO A 98 14.31 -5.39 13.38
C PRO A 98 13.75 -5.48 11.95
N SER A 99 14.12 -6.52 11.22
CA SER A 99 13.87 -6.73 9.78
C SER A 99 12.41 -6.96 9.36
N SER A 100 11.44 -6.79 10.26
CA SER A 100 10.05 -7.22 10.08
C SER A 100 9.06 -6.09 9.81
N ARG A 101 9.46 -4.81 9.84
CA ARG A 101 8.57 -3.67 9.64
C ARG A 101 8.94 -2.92 8.35
N ILE A 102 8.03 -2.92 7.37
CA ILE A 102 8.08 -2.02 6.21
C ILE A 102 6.95 -1.01 6.40
N THR A 103 7.31 0.25 6.62
CA THR A 103 6.38 1.38 6.73
C THR A 103 6.65 2.31 5.55
N THR A 104 5.66 2.52 4.69
CA THR A 104 5.76 3.47 3.58
C THR A 104 4.88 4.68 3.90
N ARG A 105 5.47 5.76 4.43
CA ARG A 105 4.77 7.00 4.77
C ARG A 105 4.81 7.97 3.57
N ARG A 106 3.65 8.45 3.09
CA ARG A 106 3.59 9.52 2.08
C ARG A 106 3.74 10.90 2.74
N VAL A 107 4.68 11.71 2.24
CA VAL A 107 4.77 13.16 2.50
C VAL A 107 3.87 13.88 1.48
N PRO A 108 2.99 14.82 1.87
CA PRO A 108 2.14 15.53 0.91
C PRO A 108 2.96 16.44 -0.03
N LEU A 109 2.55 16.50 -1.30
CA LEU A 109 3.20 17.24 -2.39
C LEU A 109 3.14 18.77 -2.27
N ALA A 110 2.57 19.30 -1.18
CA ALA A 110 2.44 20.73 -0.93
C ALA A 110 3.19 21.12 0.35
N SER A 111 4.52 21.21 0.26
CA SER A 111 5.38 22.08 1.07
C SER A 111 6.87 21.87 0.73
N GLN A 112 7.25 22.06 -0.54
CA GLN A 112 8.65 22.37 -0.87
C GLN A 112 8.94 23.87 -0.70
N SER A 113 8.50 24.45 0.42
CA SER A 113 8.90 25.81 0.80
C SER A 113 9.09 25.87 2.32
N GLY A 114 10.34 25.89 2.74
CA GLY A 114 10.72 26.35 4.08
C GLY A 114 11.17 25.27 5.05
N TRP A 115 12.49 25.13 5.20
CA TRP A 115 13.19 25.11 6.48
C TRP A 115 12.38 24.80 7.75
N ALA A 116 12.76 23.73 8.47
CA ALA A 116 13.35 23.78 9.82
C ALA A 116 13.09 22.49 10.62
N TRP A 117 14.17 22.05 11.26
CA TRP A 117 14.23 21.09 12.35
C TRP A 117 13.26 21.42 13.49
N VAL A 118 12.45 20.44 13.95
CA VAL A 118 12.26 20.02 15.35
C VAL A 118 11.81 18.55 15.34
#